data_AF-A0A3B8WYL9-F1
#
_entry.id   AF-A0A3B8WYL9-F1
#
_cell.length_a   1.000
_cell.length_b   1.000
_cell.length_c   1.000
_cell.angle_alpha   90.00
_cell.angle_beta   90.00
_cell.angle_gamma   90.00
#
_symmetry.space_group_name_H-M   'P 1'
#
loop_
_entity.id
_entity.type
_entity.pdbx_description
1 polymer ?
#
loop_
_entity_poly.entity_id
_entity_poly.type
_entity_poly.pdbx_seq_one_letter_code
_entity_poly.pdbx_strand_id
1 'polypeptide(L)'
;AQIGDDRYLSLMSLRIFRAGLKHAMVDAKWPAFEEVFFRFDPATVAAMADETLESLAGDARLIRHWGKLQAVRTNAQTMVEINKRYGGFGNFINAWPGNDTVGLCNTLQKQFRQLGGSSAANFLRMAGKDTYLLTKDVVTALKREGVCEAEPKSLKAKKQVQEAFNLWAQQSELPLCQISKILALSVG
;
A
#
# COMPACT_ATOMS: atom_id res chain seq x y z
N ALA A 1 -9.44 12.94 13.74
CA ALA A 1 -8.11 13.55 13.53
C ALA A 1 -7.54 13.01 12.22
N GLN A 2 -6.88 13.85 11.43
CA GLN A 2 -6.17 13.40 10.23
C GLN A 2 -5.00 12.50 10.62
N ILE A 3 -4.81 11.38 9.92
CA ILE A 3 -3.71 10.45 10.17
C ILE A 3 -2.39 11.15 9.81
N GLY A 4 -1.43 11.17 10.73
CA GLY A 4 -0.10 11.76 10.51
C GLY A 4 0.77 10.94 9.56
N ASP A 5 1.75 11.59 8.93
CA ASP A 5 2.67 10.92 7.99
C ASP A 5 3.48 9.80 8.65
N ASP A 6 3.75 9.91 9.94
CA ASP A 6 4.39 8.86 10.75
C ASP A 6 3.57 7.56 10.78
N ARG A 7 2.25 7.69 10.93
CA ARG A 7 1.34 6.54 10.90
C ARG A 7 1.23 5.94 9.51
N TYR A 8 1.27 6.75 8.45
CA TYR A 8 1.32 6.25 7.08
C TYR A 8 2.63 5.52 6.79
N LEU A 9 3.78 6.03 7.25
CA LEU A 9 5.07 5.38 7.07
C LEU A 9 5.14 4.06 7.82
N SER A 10 4.66 4.02 9.08
CA SER A 10 4.52 2.80 9.87
C SER A 10 3.63 1.78 9.14
N LEU A 11 2.44 2.17 8.69
CA LEU A 11 1.51 1.27 8.00
C LEU A 11 2.05 0.76 6.66
N MET A 12 2.74 1.61 5.89
CA MET A 12 3.40 1.24 4.64
C MET A 12 4.50 0.21 4.88
N SER A 13 5.34 0.46 5.88
CA SER A 13 6.41 -0.43 6.29
C SER A 13 5.84 -1.77 6.76
N LEU A 14 4.77 -1.75 7.56
CA LEU A 14 4.10 -2.97 8.03
C LEU A 14 3.63 -3.82 6.86
N ARG A 15 3.00 -3.19 5.86
CA ARG A 15 2.55 -3.89 4.66
C ARG A 15 3.73 -4.53 3.90
N ILE A 16 4.84 -3.80 3.75
CA ILE A 16 6.08 -4.28 3.11
C ILE A 16 6.63 -5.51 3.84
N PHE A 17 6.71 -5.49 5.17
CA PHE A 17 7.23 -6.61 5.95
C PHE A 17 6.27 -7.80 5.96
N ARG A 18 4.95 -7.59 6.03
CA ARG A 18 3.94 -8.65 5.89
C ARG A 18 3.94 -9.35 4.53
N ALA A 19 4.45 -8.72 3.47
CA ALA A 19 4.54 -9.35 2.16
C ALA A 19 5.45 -10.60 2.21
N GLY A 20 4.84 -11.78 2.04
CA GLY A 20 5.51 -13.08 2.04
C GLY A 20 5.76 -13.69 3.42
N LEU A 21 5.23 -13.11 4.50
CA LEU A 21 5.44 -13.58 5.87
C LEU A 21 4.11 -13.72 6.63
N LYS A 22 4.09 -14.57 7.66
CA LYS A 22 2.93 -14.71 8.56
C LYS A 22 2.67 -13.38 9.27
N HIS A 23 1.48 -12.80 9.10
CA HIS A 23 1.16 -11.48 9.65
C HIS A 23 1.39 -11.42 11.16
N ALA A 24 0.89 -12.40 11.92
CA ALA A 24 1.06 -12.44 13.38
C ALA A 24 2.53 -12.37 13.85
N MET A 25 3.45 -12.98 13.08
CA MET A 25 4.89 -12.93 13.41
C MET A 25 5.47 -11.52 13.19
N VAL A 26 5.08 -10.87 12.09
CA VAL A 26 5.50 -9.48 11.81
C VAL A 26 4.92 -8.52 12.85
N ASP A 27 3.64 -8.70 13.18
CA ASP A 27 2.91 -7.86 14.12
C ASP A 27 3.50 -7.92 15.53
N ALA A 28 3.90 -9.12 15.98
CA ALA A 28 4.57 -9.31 17.27
C ALA A 28 5.91 -8.56 17.37
N LYS A 29 6.57 -8.28 16.23
CA LYS A 29 7.83 -7.53 16.17
C LYS A 29 7.62 -6.02 16.01
N TRP A 30 6.41 -5.56 15.67
CA TRP A 30 6.14 -4.17 15.34
C TRP A 30 6.48 -3.15 16.44
N PRO A 31 6.31 -3.44 17.74
CA PRO A 31 6.75 -2.54 18.80
C PRO A 31 8.25 -2.21 18.73
N ALA A 32 9.10 -3.19 18.38
CA ALA A 32 10.53 -2.94 18.20
C ALA A 32 10.81 -2.08 16.96
N PHE A 33 10.02 -2.24 15.89
CA PHE A 33 10.11 -1.36 14.72
C PHE A 33 9.72 0.09 15.05
N GLU A 34 8.66 0.31 15.83
CA GLU A 34 8.27 1.65 16.30
C GLU A 34 9.38 2.30 17.15
N GLU A 35 10.12 1.52 17.96
CA GLU A 35 11.25 2.03 18.74
C GLU A 35 12.43 2.44 17.84
N VAL A 36 12.95 1.52 17.02
CA VAL A 36 14.20 1.74 16.26
C VAL A 36 14.05 2.71 15.09
N PHE A 37 12.82 2.90 14.58
CA PHE A 37 12.51 3.88 13.56
C PHE A 37 11.87 5.15 14.13
N PHE A 38 12.08 5.45 15.42
CA PHE A 38 11.64 6.72 16.03
C PHE A 38 10.16 7.03 15.81
N ARG A 39 9.31 6.03 16.07
CA ARG A 39 7.85 6.06 15.82
C ARG A 39 7.49 6.41 14.38
N PHE A 40 8.39 6.10 13.45
CA PHE A 40 8.28 6.36 12.03
C PHE A 40 8.13 7.84 11.66
N ASP A 41 8.65 8.78 12.46
CA ASP A 41 8.72 10.18 12.02
C ASP A 41 9.50 10.29 10.69
N PRO A 42 8.89 10.76 9.58
CA PRO A 42 9.54 10.70 8.27
C PRO A 42 10.83 11.52 8.19
N ALA A 43 10.90 12.67 8.87
CA ALA A 43 12.10 13.51 8.83
C ALA A 43 13.27 12.84 9.56
N THR A 44 13.00 12.30 10.74
CA THR A 44 13.99 11.57 11.55
C THR A 44 14.48 10.32 10.82
N VAL A 45 13.55 9.51 10.31
CA VAL A 45 13.88 8.28 9.58
C VAL A 45 14.64 8.58 8.29
N ALA A 46 14.26 9.63 7.56
CA ALA A 46 14.94 10.03 6.33
C ALA A 46 16.41 10.44 6.55
N ALA A 47 16.72 10.97 7.74
CA ALA A 47 18.05 11.45 8.14
C ALA A 47 18.93 10.35 8.77
N MET A 48 18.44 9.12 8.94
CA MET A 48 19.23 8.02 9.49
C MET A 48 20.48 7.73 8.64
N ALA A 49 21.64 7.75 9.29
CA ALA A 49 22.92 7.40 8.68
C ALA A 49 22.97 5.91 8.27
N ASP A 50 23.85 5.59 7.31
CA ASP A 50 24.01 4.23 6.81
C ASP A 50 24.43 3.27 7.93
N GLU A 51 25.35 3.68 8.80
CA GLU A 51 25.85 2.90 9.94
C GLU A 51 24.72 2.56 10.93
N THR A 52 23.80 3.51 11.16
CA THR A 52 22.63 3.26 12.01
C THR A 52 21.76 2.19 11.38
N LEU A 53 21.49 2.30 10.07
CA LEU A 53 20.64 1.36 9.37
C LEU A 53 21.28 -0.04 9.29
N GLU A 54 22.59 -0.13 9.05
CA GLU A 54 23.36 -1.37 9.07
C GLU A 54 23.31 -2.04 10.44
N SER A 55 23.41 -1.27 11.52
CA SER A 55 23.28 -1.81 12.89
C SER A 55 21.92 -2.48 13.12
N LEU A 56 20.84 -1.97 12.52
CA LEU A 56 19.50 -2.58 12.60
C LEU A 56 19.44 -3.95 11.92
N ALA A 57 20.29 -4.23 10.93
CA ALA A 57 20.37 -5.55 10.33
C ALA A 57 20.89 -6.60 11.33
N GLY A 58 21.59 -6.19 12.40
CA GLY A 58 22.03 -7.03 13.50
C GLY A 58 20.97 -7.27 14.59
N ASP A 59 19.95 -6.41 14.70
CA ASP A 59 18.97 -6.48 15.79
C ASP A 59 18.00 -7.68 15.60
N ALA A 60 18.11 -8.66 16.48
CA ALA A 60 17.29 -9.88 16.47
C ALA A 60 15.80 -9.64 16.78
N ARG A 61 15.46 -8.48 17.36
CA ARG A 61 14.06 -8.08 17.59
C ARG A 61 13.35 -7.82 16.27
N LEU A 62 14.08 -7.42 15.23
CA LEU A 62 13.54 -7.05 13.92
C LEU A 62 13.43 -8.24 12.96
N ILE A 63 12.98 -7.94 11.74
CA ILE A 63 13.07 -8.83 10.58
C ILE A 63 14.29 -8.39 9.78
N ARG A 64 15.35 -9.18 9.82
CA ARG A 64 16.67 -8.89 9.23
C ARG A 64 16.68 -9.05 7.71
N HIS A 65 15.88 -8.23 7.02
CA HIS A 65 15.83 -8.18 5.56
C HIS A 65 16.33 -6.82 5.07
N TRP A 66 17.59 -6.77 4.64
CA TRP A 66 18.30 -5.52 4.30
C TRP A 66 17.52 -4.62 3.34
N GLY A 67 17.07 -5.15 2.20
CA GLY A 67 16.33 -4.37 1.21
C GLY A 67 14.94 -3.87 1.66
N LYS A 68 14.40 -4.37 2.78
CA LYS A 68 13.14 -3.88 3.37
C LYS A 68 13.44 -2.82 4.44
N LEU A 69 14.52 -2.99 5.21
CA LEU A 69 15.00 -1.97 6.15
C LEU A 69 15.43 -0.69 5.41
N GLN A 70 16.22 -0.81 4.33
CA GLN A 70 16.56 0.31 3.45
C GLN A 70 15.34 0.98 2.84
N ALA A 71 14.32 0.21 2.48
CA ALA A 71 13.09 0.76 1.94
C ALA A 71 12.37 1.69 2.93
N VAL A 72 12.44 1.44 4.25
CA VAL A 72 11.82 2.32 5.26
C VAL A 72 12.42 3.73 5.16
N ARG A 73 13.75 3.85 5.12
CA ARG A 73 14.43 5.15 4.98
C ARG A 73 14.15 5.82 3.64
N THR A 74 14.24 5.10 2.52
CA THR A 74 13.96 5.67 1.19
C THR A 74 12.50 6.15 1.07
N ASN A 75 11.56 5.40 1.65
CA ASN A 75 10.15 5.77 1.66
C ASN A 75 9.92 7.00 2.54
N ALA A 76 10.60 7.11 3.68
CA ALA A 76 10.57 8.31 4.53
C ALA A 76 11.06 9.56 3.77
N GLN A 77 12.18 9.45 3.04
CA GLN A 77 12.70 10.54 2.20
C GLN A 77 11.66 10.98 1.16
N THR A 78 10.97 10.02 0.55
CA THR A 78 9.91 10.32 -0.43
C THR A 78 8.71 11.00 0.24
N MET A 79 8.34 10.61 1.46
CA MET A 79 7.25 11.27 2.21
C MET A 79 7.63 12.70 2.62
N VAL A 80 8.89 12.98 2.97
CA VAL A 80 9.36 14.35 3.22
C VAL A 80 9.19 15.23 1.98
N GLU A 81 9.53 14.72 0.80
CA GLU A 81 9.33 15.44 -0.47
C GLU A 81 7.85 15.64 -0.82
N ILE A 82 7.00 14.66 -0.53
CA ILE A 82 5.55 14.78 -0.69
C ILE A 82 4.99 15.82 0.29
N ASN A 83 5.44 15.82 1.54
CA ASN A 83 5.00 16.77 2.56
C ASN A 83 5.26 18.22 2.11
N LYS A 84 6.44 18.50 1.54
CA LYS A 84 6.76 19.83 0.98
C LYS A 84 5.80 20.28 -0.13
N ARG A 85 5.25 19.35 -0.91
CA ARG A 85 4.39 19.64 -2.08
C ARG A 85 2.91 19.65 -1.76
N TYR A 86 2.46 18.79 -0.86
CA TYR A 86 1.04 18.52 -0.57
C TYR A 86 0.64 18.84 0.89
N GLY A 87 1.58 19.25 1.74
CA GLY A 87 1.33 19.44 3.17
C GLY A 87 1.04 18.15 3.92
N GLY A 88 1.48 17.01 3.39
CA GLY A 88 1.41 15.69 4.02
C GLY A 88 1.09 14.56 3.05
N PHE A 89 1.48 13.35 3.39
CA PHE A 89 1.16 12.15 2.61
C PHE A 89 -0.35 11.85 2.59
N GLY A 90 -1.04 12.07 3.71
CA GLY A 90 -2.51 11.95 3.75
C GLY A 90 -3.21 12.87 2.76
N ASN A 91 -2.75 14.12 2.64
CA ASN A 91 -3.26 15.08 1.65
C ASN A 91 -3.00 14.62 0.22
N PHE A 92 -1.80 14.11 -0.07
CA PHE A 92 -1.46 13.54 -1.36
C PHE A 92 -2.42 12.41 -1.78
N ILE A 93 -2.69 11.46 -0.87
CA ILE A 93 -3.63 10.36 -1.13
C ILE A 93 -5.07 10.85 -1.29
N ASN A 94 -5.49 11.83 -0.50
CA ASN A 94 -6.85 12.37 -0.53
C ASN A 94 -7.12 13.22 -1.78
N ALA A 95 -6.12 13.97 -2.26
CA ALA A 95 -6.21 14.75 -3.49
C ALA A 95 -6.29 13.87 -4.75
N TRP A 96 -5.92 12.59 -4.66
CA TRP A 96 -5.97 11.69 -5.81
C TRP A 96 -7.43 11.31 -6.18
N PRO A 97 -7.83 11.42 -7.45
CA PRO A 97 -9.19 11.08 -7.90
C PRO A 97 -9.61 9.66 -7.50
N GLY A 98 -10.80 9.52 -6.91
CA GLY A 98 -11.31 8.21 -6.46
C GLY A 98 -11.54 7.21 -7.59
N ASN A 99 -11.80 7.71 -8.80
CA ASN A 99 -11.94 6.90 -10.00
C ASN A 99 -10.59 6.55 -10.66
N ASP A 100 -9.44 7.03 -10.12
CA ASP A 100 -8.08 6.74 -10.61
C ASP A 100 -7.20 5.90 -9.63
N THR A 101 -7.73 4.80 -9.08
CA THR A 101 -6.99 3.89 -8.19
C THR A 101 -5.79 3.20 -8.85
N VAL A 102 -5.84 2.86 -10.14
CA VAL A 102 -4.71 2.25 -10.85
C VAL A 102 -3.57 3.24 -11.03
N GLY A 103 -3.88 4.50 -11.37
CA GLY A 103 -2.88 5.58 -11.44
C GLY A 103 -2.22 5.82 -10.09
N LEU A 104 -2.99 5.82 -9.00
CA LEU A 104 -2.44 5.94 -7.64
C LEU A 104 -1.50 4.77 -7.31
N CYS A 105 -1.93 3.53 -7.55
CA CYS A 105 -1.10 2.35 -7.30
C CYS A 105 0.20 2.39 -8.10
N ASN A 106 0.13 2.75 -9.39
CA ASN A 106 1.29 2.87 -10.28
C ASN A 106 2.25 3.97 -9.81
N THR A 107 1.71 5.09 -9.31
CA THR A 107 2.51 6.19 -8.77
C THR A 107 3.26 5.76 -7.51
N LEU A 108 2.57 5.09 -6.58
CA LEU A 108 3.21 4.53 -5.39
C LEU A 108 4.30 3.51 -5.75
N GLN A 109 4.05 2.64 -6.72
CA GLN A 109 5.03 1.64 -7.18
C GLN A 109 6.30 2.25 -7.79
N LYS A 110 6.18 3.42 -8.42
CA LYS A 110 7.31 4.13 -9.04
C LYS A 110 8.12 4.94 -8.03
N GLN A 111 7.45 5.58 -7.08
CA GLN A 111 8.09 6.50 -6.15
C GLN A 111 8.61 5.81 -4.89
N PHE A 112 7.96 4.74 -4.45
CA PHE A 112 8.29 4.04 -3.20
C PHE A 112 8.91 2.67 -3.45
N ARG A 113 9.76 2.23 -2.51
CA ARG A 113 10.42 0.94 -2.54
C ARG A 113 9.55 -0.12 -1.87
N GLN A 114 9.66 -1.36 -2.37
CA GLN A 114 8.95 -2.55 -1.88
C GLN A 114 7.40 -2.50 -1.98
N LEU A 115 6.84 -1.57 -2.77
CA LEU A 115 5.39 -1.48 -3.01
C LEU A 115 4.91 -2.15 -4.32
N GLY A 116 5.75 -3.00 -4.93
CA GLY A 116 5.41 -3.76 -6.14
C GLY A 116 4.28 -4.79 -5.96
N GLY A 117 3.86 -5.40 -7.06
CA GLY A 117 2.80 -6.42 -7.07
C GLY A 117 1.49 -5.89 -6.49
N SER A 118 0.94 -6.59 -5.50
CA SER A 118 -0.29 -6.18 -4.79
C SER A 118 -0.02 -5.30 -3.56
N SER A 119 1.23 -5.00 -3.21
CA SER A 119 1.58 -4.28 -1.98
C SER A 119 1.00 -2.87 -1.94
N ALA A 120 1.11 -2.08 -3.02
CA ALA A 120 0.52 -0.75 -3.11
C ALA A 120 -1.01 -0.76 -2.88
N ALA A 121 -1.73 -1.65 -3.58
CA ALA A 121 -3.19 -1.74 -3.45
C ALA A 121 -3.62 -2.17 -2.04
N ASN A 122 -2.93 -3.14 -1.45
CA ASN A 122 -3.20 -3.57 -0.07
C ASN A 122 -2.87 -2.47 0.95
N PHE A 123 -1.78 -1.73 0.76
CA PHE A 123 -1.44 -0.59 1.61
C PHE A 123 -2.54 0.47 1.58
N LEU A 124 -3.01 0.85 0.38
CA LEU A 124 -4.11 1.82 0.24
C LEU A 124 -5.38 1.34 0.95
N ARG A 125 -5.72 0.06 0.81
CA ARG A 125 -6.86 -0.53 1.52
C ARG A 125 -6.67 -0.49 3.04
N MET A 126 -5.48 -0.84 3.54
CA MET A 126 -5.15 -0.75 4.97
C MET A 126 -5.23 0.69 5.49
N ALA A 127 -4.86 1.66 4.64
CA ALA A 127 -4.89 3.08 4.95
C ALA A 127 -6.29 3.71 4.83
N GLY A 128 -7.32 2.92 4.49
CA GLY A 128 -8.70 3.38 4.38
C GLY A 128 -9.04 4.11 3.08
N LYS A 129 -8.16 4.14 2.07
CA LYS A 129 -8.51 4.69 0.75
C LYS A 129 -9.45 3.71 0.04
N ASP A 130 -10.58 4.22 -0.43
CA ASP A 130 -11.53 3.39 -1.18
C ASP A 130 -10.89 2.90 -2.49
N THR A 131 -10.77 1.59 -2.59
CA THR A 131 -10.02 0.85 -3.61
C THR A 131 -10.58 -0.55 -3.72
N TYR A 132 -10.28 -1.26 -4.81
CA TYR A 132 -10.56 -2.69 -4.96
C TYR A 132 -9.27 -3.53 -4.92
N LEU A 133 -9.40 -4.81 -4.61
CA LEU A 133 -8.27 -5.76 -4.61
C LEU A 133 -8.53 -6.85 -5.65
N LEU A 134 -7.52 -7.15 -6.45
CA LEU A 134 -7.55 -8.23 -7.44
C LEU A 134 -7.12 -9.55 -6.79
N THR A 135 -7.90 -10.02 -5.82
CA THR A 135 -7.71 -11.37 -5.25
C THR A 135 -8.11 -12.42 -6.29
N LYS A 136 -7.74 -13.68 -6.05
CA LYS A 136 -8.13 -14.81 -6.92
C LYS A 136 -9.65 -14.81 -7.18
N ASP A 137 -10.44 -14.67 -6.12
CA ASP A 137 -11.91 -14.74 -6.20
C ASP A 137 -12.50 -13.54 -6.96
N VAL A 138 -11.96 -12.34 -6.73
CA VAL A 138 -12.36 -11.15 -7.51
C VAL A 138 -12.04 -11.34 -8.99
N VAL A 139 -10.85 -11.87 -9.31
CA VAL A 139 -10.47 -12.14 -10.71
C VAL A 139 -11.39 -13.21 -11.33
N THR A 140 -11.75 -14.25 -10.58
CA THR A 140 -12.73 -15.26 -11.03
C THR A 140 -14.09 -14.62 -11.35
N ALA A 141 -14.59 -13.73 -10.47
CA ALA A 141 -15.84 -13.03 -10.70
C ALA A 141 -15.76 -12.11 -11.93
N LEU A 142 -14.67 -11.33 -12.06
CA LEU A 142 -14.45 -10.45 -13.21
C LEU A 142 -14.41 -11.22 -14.54
N LYS A 143 -13.90 -12.45 -14.55
CA LYS A 143 -13.95 -13.33 -15.71
C LYS A 143 -15.38 -13.78 -16.03
N ARG A 144 -16.17 -14.15 -15.01
CA ARG A 144 -17.59 -14.50 -15.15
C ARG A 144 -18.40 -13.34 -15.74
N GLU A 145 -18.15 -12.12 -15.25
CA GLU A 145 -18.81 -10.90 -15.73
C GLU A 145 -18.27 -10.39 -17.08
N GLY A 146 -17.33 -11.10 -17.72
CA GLY A 146 -16.78 -10.71 -19.02
C GLY A 146 -15.88 -9.47 -19.01
N VAL A 147 -15.43 -9.01 -17.85
CA VAL A 147 -14.57 -7.82 -17.73
C VAL A 147 -13.13 -8.11 -18.17
N CYS A 148 -12.64 -9.32 -17.95
CA CYS A 148 -11.30 -9.73 -18.37
C CYS A 148 -11.24 -11.24 -18.63
N GLU A 149 -10.37 -11.69 -19.54
CA GLU A 149 -10.19 -13.13 -19.84
C GLU A 149 -9.13 -13.78 -18.93
N ALA A 150 -8.15 -12.99 -18.50
CA ALA A 150 -7.02 -13.41 -17.69
C ALA A 150 -6.78 -12.44 -16.53
N GLU A 151 -5.90 -12.82 -15.60
CA GLU A 151 -5.50 -11.94 -14.52
C GLU A 151 -4.92 -10.62 -15.08
N PRO A 152 -5.44 -9.45 -14.67
CA PRO A 152 -5.05 -8.16 -15.24
C PRO A 152 -3.67 -7.72 -14.74
N LYS A 153 -2.62 -8.11 -15.48
CA LYS A 153 -1.21 -7.80 -15.15
C LYS A 153 -0.74 -6.47 -15.73
N SER A 154 -1.10 -6.19 -16.99
CA SER A 154 -0.68 -4.98 -17.71
C SER A 154 -1.42 -3.73 -17.23
N LEU A 155 -0.84 -2.55 -17.46
CA LEU A 155 -1.49 -1.28 -17.14
C LEU A 155 -2.83 -1.13 -17.89
N LYS A 156 -2.88 -1.54 -19.16
CA LYS A 156 -4.10 -1.51 -19.98
C LYS A 156 -5.19 -2.39 -19.38
N ALA A 157 -4.88 -3.64 -19.03
CA ALA A 157 -5.85 -4.56 -18.44
C ALA A 157 -6.35 -4.07 -17.07
N LYS A 158 -5.47 -3.48 -16.26
CA LYS A 158 -5.87 -2.88 -14.97
C LYS A 158 -6.83 -1.70 -15.14
N LYS A 159 -6.60 -0.84 -16.14
CA LYS A 159 -7.50 0.28 -16.48
C LYS A 159 -8.87 -0.20 -16.96
N GLN A 160 -8.93 -1.25 -17.78
CA GLN A 160 -10.20 -1.84 -18.19
C GLN A 160 -11.02 -2.33 -16.99
N VAL A 161 -10.37 -3.03 -16.04
CA VAL A 161 -11.04 -3.44 -14.80
C VAL A 161 -11.50 -2.25 -13.98
N GLN A 162 -10.70 -1.20 -13.91
CA GLN A 162 -11.06 0.03 -13.20
C GLN A 162 -12.28 0.72 -13.80
N GLU A 163 -12.41 0.75 -15.12
CA GLU A 163 -13.59 1.29 -15.82
C GLU A 163 -14.85 0.52 -15.41
N ALA A 164 -14.80 -0.81 -15.34
CA ALA A 164 -15.92 -1.63 -14.86
C ALA A 164 -16.26 -1.31 -13.40
N PHE A 165 -15.26 -1.23 -12.52
CA PHE A 165 -15.47 -0.86 -11.11
C PHE A 165 -16.07 0.54 -10.95
N ASN A 166 -15.62 1.52 -11.74
CA ASN A 166 -16.14 2.88 -11.73
C ASN A 166 -17.60 2.92 -12.21
N LEU A 167 -17.93 2.18 -13.27
CA LEU A 167 -19.30 2.04 -13.78
C LEU A 167 -20.21 1.42 -12.72
N TRP A 168 -19.79 0.32 -12.08
CA TRP A 168 -20.57 -0.33 -11.04
C TRP A 168 -20.74 0.55 -9.80
N ALA A 169 -19.72 1.31 -9.41
CA ALA A 169 -19.83 2.28 -8.33
C ALA A 169 -20.85 3.37 -8.64
N GLN A 170 -20.89 3.86 -9.88
CA GLN A 170 -21.90 4.83 -10.31
C GLN A 170 -23.31 4.24 -10.28
N GLN A 171 -23.48 3.00 -10.74
CA GLN A 171 -24.80 2.36 -10.84
C GLN A 171 -25.36 1.91 -9.48
N SER A 172 -24.50 1.46 -8.59
CA SER A 172 -24.90 0.89 -7.29
C SER A 172 -24.79 1.89 -6.13
N GLU A 173 -24.13 3.03 -6.34
CA GLU A 173 -23.74 3.99 -5.31
C GLU A 173 -22.88 3.37 -4.18
N LEU A 174 -22.28 2.19 -4.43
CA LEU A 174 -21.42 1.50 -3.49
C LEU A 174 -19.95 1.90 -3.68
N PRO A 175 -19.17 1.96 -2.58
CA PRO A 175 -17.73 2.15 -2.67
C PRO A 175 -17.03 0.94 -3.31
N LEU A 176 -15.88 1.19 -3.95
CA LEU A 176 -15.10 0.19 -4.69
C LEU A 176 -14.74 -1.02 -3.82
N CYS A 177 -14.45 -0.78 -2.54
CA CYS A 177 -14.11 -1.84 -1.60
C CYS A 177 -15.27 -2.80 -1.32
N GLN A 178 -16.53 -2.32 -1.35
CA GLN A 178 -17.71 -3.15 -1.17
C GLN A 178 -18.02 -3.94 -2.43
N ILE A 179 -17.94 -3.32 -3.60
CA ILE A 179 -18.07 -4.02 -4.90
C ILE A 179 -17.03 -5.14 -4.98
N SER A 180 -15.78 -4.85 -4.59
CA SER A 180 -14.70 -5.83 -4.53
C SER A 180 -15.03 -7.00 -3.59
N LYS A 181 -15.68 -6.75 -2.45
CA LYS A 181 -16.11 -7.80 -1.51
C LYS A 181 -17.29 -8.60 -2.07
N ILE A 182 -18.27 -7.96 -2.69
CA ILE A 182 -19.42 -8.62 -3.33
C ILE A 182 -18.94 -9.59 -4.41
N LEU A 183 -18.05 -9.14 -5.30
CA LEU A 183 -17.45 -9.98 -6.33
C LEU A 183 -16.75 -11.20 -5.72
N ALA A 184 -15.91 -11.00 -4.70
CA ALA A 184 -15.20 -12.08 -4.03
C ALA A 184 -16.14 -13.12 -3.40
N LEU A 185 -17.26 -12.70 -2.80
CA LEU A 185 -18.23 -13.59 -2.17
C LEU A 185 -19.18 -14.26 -3.19
N SER A 186 -19.20 -13.79 -4.43
CA SER A 186 -20.12 -14.31 -5.47
C SER A 186 -19.63 -15.56 -6.20
N VAL A 187 -18.41 -16.03 -5.93
CA VAL A 187 -17.76 -17.15 -6.65
C VAL A 187 -17.63 -18.41 -5.78
N GLY A 188 -18.55 -18.57 -4.81
CA GLY A 188 -18.65 -19.75 -3.94
C GLY A 188 -18.96 -21.04 -4.68
#